data_AF-A0A961EN48-F1
#
_entry.id   AF-A0A961EN48-F1
#
_cell.length_a   1.000
_cell.length_b   1.000
_cell.length_c   1.000
_cell.angle_alpha   90.00
_cell.angle_beta   90.00
_cell.angle_gamma   90.00
#
_symmetry.space_group_name_H-M   'P 1'
#
loop_
_entity.id
_entity.type
_entity.pdbx_description
1 polymer ?
#
loop_
_entity_poly.entity_id
_entity_poly.type
_entity_poly.pdbx_seq_one_letter_code
_entity_poly.pdbx_strand_id
1 'polypeptide(L)'
;MAQLGVVGVLAAGVAGVAHFDKSVALTVEGSSSNVHAFASTVGDVLKDEGITVGPHDLVVPGVGTSVSDGQKIVVRYGRKLTVTIDGEKKEYWTTATT
;
A
#
# COMPACT_ATOMS: atom_id res chain seq x y z
N MET A 1 -24.81 -48.39 -41.19
CA MET A 1 -25.18 -47.97 -39.83
C MET A 1 -24.00 -47.24 -39.20
N ALA A 2 -23.91 -45.92 -39.36
CA ALA A 2 -23.09 -45.05 -38.51
C ALA A 2 -23.44 -43.60 -38.84
N GLN A 3 -24.54 -43.12 -38.27
CA GLN A 3 -24.80 -41.70 -38.12
C GLN A 3 -24.34 -41.32 -36.71
N LEU A 4 -23.35 -40.46 -36.59
CA LEU A 4 -23.07 -39.72 -35.36
C LEU A 4 -22.95 -38.25 -35.73
N GLY A 5 -24.05 -37.52 -35.52
CA GLY A 5 -24.02 -36.09 -35.21
C GLY A 5 -23.28 -35.87 -33.88
N VAL A 6 -22.87 -34.67 -33.51
CA VAL A 6 -23.67 -33.46 -33.35
C VAL A 6 -22.74 -32.24 -33.41
N VAL A 7 -23.26 -31.16 -33.98
CA VAL A 7 -22.71 -29.79 -33.99
C VAL A 7 -23.10 -29.05 -32.69
N GLY A 8 -22.18 -28.24 -32.15
CA GLY A 8 -22.44 -27.17 -31.17
C GLY A 8 -22.09 -27.57 -29.72
N VAL A 9 -21.43 -26.75 -28.90
CA VAL A 9 -21.59 -25.30 -28.71
C VAL A 9 -20.25 -24.67 -28.27
N LEU A 10 -19.95 -23.48 -28.81
CA LEU A 10 -18.90 -22.59 -28.32
C LEU A 10 -19.24 -22.09 -26.91
N ALA A 11 -18.35 -22.31 -25.95
CA ALA A 11 -18.28 -21.50 -24.74
C ALA A 11 -16.96 -20.75 -24.74
N ALA A 12 -16.86 -19.72 -25.59
CA ALA A 12 -15.88 -18.67 -25.38
C ALA A 12 -16.41 -17.78 -24.24
N GLY A 13 -15.97 -18.03 -23.02
CA GLY A 13 -16.43 -17.26 -21.87
C GLY A 13 -15.58 -17.46 -20.63
N VAL A 14 -14.59 -16.58 -20.43
CA VAL A 14 -14.62 -15.63 -19.32
C VAL A 14 -14.07 -14.30 -19.83
N ALA A 15 -14.83 -13.23 -19.60
CA ALA A 15 -14.45 -11.85 -19.87
C ALA A 15 -13.22 -11.48 -19.02
N GLY A 16 -12.39 -10.57 -19.53
CA GLY A 16 -11.11 -10.17 -18.94
C GLY A 16 -11.19 -9.95 -17.43
N VAL A 17 -10.30 -10.62 -16.70
CA VAL A 17 -9.97 -10.20 -15.33
C VAL A 17 -9.40 -8.80 -15.46
N ALA A 18 -10.19 -7.81 -15.08
CA ALA A 18 -9.74 -6.44 -15.13
C ALA A 18 -8.50 -6.33 -14.24
N HIS A 19 -7.39 -5.88 -14.83
CA HIS A 19 -6.12 -5.60 -14.17
C HIS A 19 -6.25 -4.39 -13.23
N PHE A 20 -7.13 -4.48 -12.24
CA PHE A 20 -7.26 -3.49 -11.17
C PHE A 20 -6.36 -3.81 -9.99
N ASP A 21 -5.76 -5.00 -9.95
CA ASP A 21 -4.71 -5.30 -8.98
C ASP A 21 -3.48 -4.48 -9.35
N LYS A 22 -3.02 -3.66 -8.41
CA LYS A 22 -1.77 -2.91 -8.53
C LYS A 22 -0.77 -3.53 -7.58
N SER A 23 0.41 -3.85 -8.07
CA SER A 23 1.53 -4.26 -7.23
C SER A 23 2.20 -3.02 -6.67
N VAL A 24 2.27 -2.91 -5.34
CA VAL A 24 2.83 -1.75 -4.65
C VAL A 24 3.97 -2.22 -3.75
N ALA A 25 5.12 -1.54 -3.83
CA ALA A 25 6.23 -1.77 -2.93
C ALA A 25 6.06 -0.93 -1.67
N LEU A 26 5.64 -1.56 -0.58
CA LEU A 26 5.40 -0.90 0.70
C LEU A 26 6.61 -1.08 1.62
N THR A 27 7.16 0.02 2.12
CA THR A 27 8.25 0.01 3.09
C THR A 27 7.78 0.65 4.39
N VAL A 28 7.75 -0.12 5.49
CA VAL A 28 7.37 0.36 6.82
C VAL A 28 8.57 0.25 7.74
N GLU A 29 9.04 1.35 8.31
CA GLU A 29 10.22 1.38 9.21
C GLU A 29 11.47 0.68 8.64
N GLY A 30 11.62 0.69 7.31
CA GLY A 30 12.74 0.03 6.61
C GLY A 30 12.50 -1.43 6.23
N SER A 31 11.42 -2.06 6.69
CA SER A 31 10.98 -3.38 6.21
C SER A 31 10.17 -3.24 4.93
N SER A 32 10.64 -3.82 3.83
CA SER A 32 9.96 -3.76 2.53
C SER A 32 9.15 -5.02 2.25
N SER A 33 7.92 -4.85 1.76
CA SER A 33 7.05 -5.90 1.25
C SER A 33 6.42 -5.46 -0.08
N ASN A 34 5.99 -6.44 -0.88
CA ASN A 34 5.14 -6.19 -2.04
C ASN A 34 3.72 -6.57 -1.68
N VAL A 35 2.79 -5.66 -1.92
CA VAL A 35 1.37 -5.82 -1.61
C VAL A 35 0.55 -5.62 -2.87
N HIS A 36 -0.52 -6.41 -3.02
CA HIS A 36 -1.49 -6.23 -4.10
C HIS A 36 -2.62 -5.36 -3.59
N ALA A 37 -2.79 -4.19 -4.19
CA ALA A 37 -3.79 -3.23 -3.76
C ALA A 37 -4.79 -2.93 -4.88
N PHE A 38 -6.08 -2.96 -4.54
CA PHE A 38 -7.17 -2.46 -5.39
C PHE A 38 -7.52 -0.99 -5.08
N ALA A 39 -6.77 -0.39 -4.16
CA ALA A 39 -6.89 0.97 -3.69
C ALA A 39 -6.74 2.03 -4.79
N SER A 40 -7.35 3.19 -4.55
CA SER A 40 -7.21 4.38 -5.39
C SER A 40 -6.14 5.34 -4.88
N THR A 41 -5.90 5.36 -3.57
CA THR A 41 -4.92 6.25 -2.92
C THR A 41 -3.94 5.51 -2.02
N VAL A 42 -2.81 6.13 -1.70
CA VAL A 42 -1.86 5.63 -0.71
C VAL A 42 -2.55 5.35 0.64
N GLY A 43 -3.45 6.24 1.09
CA GLY A 43 -4.17 6.07 2.34
C GLY A 43 -5.05 4.81 2.35
N ASP A 44 -5.70 4.49 1.23
CA ASP A 44 -6.48 3.27 1.08
C ASP A 44 -5.59 2.03 1.14
N VAL A 45 -4.43 2.04 0.47
CA VAL A 45 -3.44 0.94 0.54
C VAL A 45 -3.02 0.68 1.99
N LEU A 46 -2.67 1.75 2.72
CA LEU A 46 -2.25 1.62 4.12
C LEU A 46 -3.36 1.06 4.99
N LYS A 47 -4.59 1.52 4.78
CA LYS A 47 -5.76 1.04 5.52
C LYS A 47 -6.04 -0.44 5.26
N ASP A 48 -5.95 -0.89 4.02
CA ASP A 48 -6.17 -2.29 3.63
C ASP A 48 -5.11 -3.22 4.25
N GLU A 49 -3.87 -2.74 4.37
CA GLU A 49 -2.77 -3.43 5.06
C GLU A 49 -2.81 -3.28 6.60
N GLY A 50 -3.83 -2.63 7.15
CA GLY A 50 -3.99 -2.43 8.60
C GLY A 50 -3.02 -1.41 9.22
N ILE A 51 -2.40 -0.57 8.39
CA ILE A 51 -1.43 0.45 8.81
C ILE A 51 -2.16 1.76 9.10
N THR A 52 -2.04 2.22 10.34
CA THR A 52 -2.56 3.53 10.77
C THR A 52 -1.41 4.51 10.90
N VAL A 53 -1.55 5.69 10.30
CA VAL A 53 -0.56 6.77 10.35
C VAL A 53 -1.12 7.98 11.08
N GLY A 54 -0.31 8.56 11.95
CA GLY A 54 -0.60 9.77 12.71
C GLY A 54 -0.02 11.04 12.09
N PRO A 55 -0.28 12.21 12.69
CA PRO A 55 0.14 13.52 12.18
C PRO A 55 1.65 13.76 12.21
N HIS A 56 2.40 12.96 12.97
CA HIS A 56 3.85 13.06 13.09
C HIS A 56 4.60 12.00 12.27
N ASP A 57 3.86 11.16 11.54
CA ASP A 57 4.42 10.13 10.70
C ASP A 57 4.70 10.68 9.30
N LEU A 58 5.74 10.16 8.67
CA LEU A 58 6.09 10.49 7.30
C LEU A 58 5.54 9.39 6.39
N VAL A 59 4.70 9.80 5.43
CA VAL A 59 4.20 8.93 4.36
C VAL A 59 4.57 9.55 3.02
N VAL A 60 5.29 8.78 2.19
CA VAL A 60 5.72 9.21 0.86
C VAL A 60 5.40 8.12 -0.16
N PRO A 61 4.61 8.40 -1.22
CA PRO A 61 3.83 9.62 -1.45
C PRO A 61 2.78 9.88 -0.36
N GLY A 62 2.23 11.09 -0.28
CA GLY A 62 1.26 11.43 0.77
C GLY A 62 -0.02 10.60 0.69
N VAL A 63 -0.76 10.48 1.80
CA VAL A 63 -1.94 9.61 1.91
C VAL A 63 -3.05 9.90 0.89
N GLY A 64 -3.16 11.13 0.38
CA GLY A 64 -4.12 11.50 -0.66
C GLY A 64 -3.62 11.28 -2.10
N THR A 65 -2.38 10.86 -2.28
CA THR A 65 -1.81 10.62 -3.61
C THR A 65 -2.41 9.36 -4.22
N SER A 66 -2.78 9.43 -5.51
CA SER A 66 -3.27 8.27 -6.25
C SER A 66 -2.19 7.19 -6.38
N VAL A 67 -2.60 5.94 -6.25
CA VAL A 67 -1.69 4.79 -6.34
C VAL A 67 -1.65 4.21 -7.75
N SER A 68 -0.44 3.88 -8.21
CA SER A 68 -0.16 3.28 -9.52
C SER A 68 0.57 1.95 -9.37
N ASP A 69 0.51 1.11 -10.40
CA ASP A 69 1.27 -0.13 -10.43
C ASP A 69 2.79 0.12 -10.34
N GLY A 70 3.48 -0.73 -9.58
CA GLY A 70 4.90 -0.61 -9.26
C GLY A 70 5.26 0.55 -8.34
N GLN A 71 4.29 1.32 -7.81
CA GLN A 71 4.59 2.47 -6.98
C GLN A 71 5.23 2.05 -5.66
N LYS A 72 6.21 2.84 -5.21
CA LYS A 72 6.83 2.68 -3.89
C LYS A 72 6.16 3.60 -2.88
N ILE A 73 5.70 3.03 -1.77
CA ILE A 73 5.14 3.74 -0.62
C ILE A 73 6.08 3.53 0.56
N VAL A 74 6.47 4.60 1.23
CA VAL A 74 7.33 4.57 2.42
C VAL A 74 6.59 5.18 3.58
N VAL A 75 6.53 4.46 4.69
CA VAL A 75 5.99 4.89 5.98
C VAL A 75 7.11 4.89 7.01
N ARG A 76 7.27 6.02 7.71
CA ARG A 76 8.15 6.15 8.88
C ARG A 76 7.36 6.75 10.03
N TYR A 77 7.32 6.06 11.16
CA TYR A 77 6.61 6.52 12.34
C TYR A 77 7.41 7.62 13.06
N GLY A 78 6.69 8.66 13.47
CA GLY A 78 7.22 9.73 14.31
C GLY A 78 7.51 9.20 15.71
N ARG A 79 8.70 9.52 16.23
CA ARG A 79 9.12 9.18 17.59
C ARG A 79 9.26 10.47 18.39
N LYS A 80 8.60 10.52 19.55
CA LYS A 80 8.73 11.63 20.48
C LYS A 80 10.03 11.51 21.26
N LEU A 81 10.88 12.53 21.17
CA LEU A 81 12.09 12.69 21.95
C LEU A 81 11.87 13.77 23.00
N THR A 82 12.16 13.45 24.26
CA THR A 82 12.26 14.46 25.32
C THR A 82 13.72 14.85 25.47
N VAL A 83 14.05 16.11 25.20
CA VAL A 83 15.38 16.68 25.37
C VAL A 83 15.36 17.61 26.57
N THR A 84 16.31 17.43 27.49
CA THR A 84 16.53 18.36 28.59
C THR A 84 17.62 19.33 28.19
N ILE A 85 17.30 20.63 28.12
CA ILE A 85 18.26 21.70 27.84
C ILE A 85 18.20 22.66 29.03
N ASP A 86 19.33 22.85 29.71
CA ASP A 86 19.46 23.74 30.87
C ASP A 86 18.45 23.47 32.02
N GLY A 87 18.05 22.20 32.18
CA GLY A 87 17.07 21.77 33.18
C GLY A 87 15.60 21.83 32.72
N GLU A 88 15.31 22.44 31.57
CA GLU A 88 13.97 22.44 30.97
C GLU A 88 13.77 21.24 30.04
N LYS A 89 12.66 20.51 30.22
CA LYS A 89 12.25 19.43 29.32
C LYS A 89 11.52 20.01 28.11
N LYS A 90 11.99 19.68 26.91
CA LYS A 90 11.35 20.02 25.63
C LYS A 90 11.05 18.75 24.84
N GLU A 91 9.87 18.70 24.24
CA GLU A 91 9.43 17.58 23.42
C GLU A 91 9.65 17.90 21.94
N TYR A 92 10.25 16.95 21.21
CA TYR A 92 10.50 17.03 19.77
C TYR A 92 10.02 15.74 19.09
N TRP A 93 9.64 15.83 17.82
CA TRP A 93 9.31 14.66 17.00
C TRP A 93 10.40 14.45 15.95
N THR A 94 10.82 13.21 15.77
CA THR A 94 11.77 12.82 14.72
C THR A 94 11.33 11.52 14.05
N THR A 95 11.58 11.40 12.76
CA THR A 95 11.43 10.13 12.04
C THR A 95 12.78 9.43 11.86
N ALA A 96 13.86 9.94 12.44
CA ALA A 96 15.20 9.35 12.30
C ALA A 96 15.26 7.95 12.94
N THR A 97 15.97 7.04 12.27
CA THR A 97 16.29 5.71 12.79
C THR A 97 17.72 5.79 13.30
N THR A 98 17.96 5.37 14.55
CA THR A 98 19.28 5.36 15.20
C THR A 98 20.15 4.22 14.69
#